data_AF-A0A4Y7R703-F1
#
_entry.id   AF-A0A4Y7R703-F1
#
_cell.length_a   1.000
_cell.length_b   1.000
_cell.length_c   1.000
_cell.angle_alpha   90.00
_cell.angle_beta   90.00
_cell.angle_gamma   90.00
#
_symmetry.space_group_name_H-M   'P 1'
#
loop_
_entity.id
_entity.type
_entity.pdbx_description
1 polymer ?
#
loop_
_entity_poly.entity_id
_entity_poly.type
_entity_poly.pdbx_seq_one_letter_code
_entity_poly.pdbx_strand_id
1 'polypeptide(L)'
;MTDKVQNILFYFLTVLVGLYLIYGFKTTQDAVLKILLYPHAKAAEIFYNIPLVYTNGIGYSSIDCTFNIGRECMGYHFIVLMFLMNACMFAKHFNGFHKALWFITCLVGAAAAGVLISCIRIVGSIPFVTHEKFALLHSGIGISLYFAALAASYIAVNQLIGSDDNESSY
;
A
#
# COMPACT_ATOMS: atom_id res chain seq x y z
N MET A 1 8.90 17.30 -27.61
CA MET A 1 7.55 17.13 -26.99
C MET A 1 7.36 18.25 -26.00
N THR A 2 6.26 18.99 -26.06
CA THR A 2 5.95 20.01 -25.05
C THR A 2 5.70 19.35 -23.69
N ASP A 3 6.13 19.99 -22.59
CA ASP A 3 6.04 19.43 -21.22
C ASP A 3 4.61 18.99 -20.84
N LYS A 4 3.60 19.67 -21.40
CA LYS A 4 2.19 19.30 -21.26
C LYS A 4 1.89 17.89 -21.77
N VAL A 5 2.44 17.51 -22.94
CA VAL A 5 2.21 16.19 -23.54
C VAL A 5 2.93 15.12 -22.72
N GLN A 6 4.13 15.40 -22.21
CA GLN A 6 4.85 14.48 -21.33
C GLN A 6 4.07 14.21 -20.02
N ASN A 7 3.48 15.26 -19.44
CA ASN A 7 2.65 15.11 -18.24
C ASN A 7 1.38 14.30 -18.50
N ILE A 8 0.71 14.53 -19.63
CA ILE A 8 -0.48 13.75 -20.01
C ILE A 8 -0.13 12.27 -20.19
N LEU A 9 0.94 11.96 -20.91
CA LEU A 9 1.39 10.57 -21.08
C LEU A 9 1.75 9.94 -19.73
N PHE A 10 2.39 10.70 -18.84
CA PHE A 10 2.74 10.23 -17.51
C PHE A 10 1.50 9.91 -16.67
N TYR A 11 0.47 10.76 -16.67
CA TYR A 11 -0.77 10.50 -15.96
C TYR A 11 -1.50 9.27 -16.52
N PHE A 12 -1.55 9.14 -17.85
CA PHE A 12 -2.16 7.98 -18.48
C PHE A 12 -1.42 6.68 -18.12
N LEU A 13 -0.09 6.69 -18.18
CA LEU A 13 0.75 5.56 -17.75
C LEU A 13 0.52 5.22 -16.28
N THR A 14 0.46 6.23 -15.41
CA THR A 14 0.22 6.06 -13.97
C THR A 14 -1.11 5.38 -13.71
N VAL A 15 -2.19 5.81 -14.38
CA VAL A 15 -3.50 5.17 -14.27
C VAL A 15 -3.47 3.74 -14.80
N LEU A 16 -2.83 3.51 -15.95
CA LEU A 16 -2.72 2.17 -16.55
C LEU A 16 -1.99 1.20 -15.61
N VAL A 17 -0.87 1.64 -15.02
CA VAL A 17 -0.13 0.85 -14.02
C VAL A 17 -0.98 0.63 -12.76
N GLY A 18 -1.71 1.63 -12.28
CA GLY A 18 -2.63 1.47 -11.15
C GLY A 18 -3.71 0.41 -11.41
N LEU A 19 -4.32 0.42 -12.59
CA LEU A 19 -5.31 -0.58 -13.01
C LEU A 19 -4.67 -1.97 -13.15
N TYR A 20 -3.48 -2.05 -13.75
CA TYR A 20 -2.73 -3.29 -13.86
C TYR A 20 -2.41 -3.88 -12.49
N LEU A 21 -2.00 -3.06 -11.52
CA LEU A 21 -1.76 -3.50 -10.14
C LEU A 21 -3.03 -4.04 -9.49
N ILE A 22 -4.17 -3.33 -9.58
CA ILE A 22 -5.45 -3.80 -9.04
C ILE A 22 -5.81 -5.17 -9.63
N TYR A 23 -5.73 -5.29 -10.95
CA TYR A 23 -6.06 -6.53 -11.65
C TYR A 23 -5.09 -7.66 -11.27
N GLY A 24 -3.79 -7.36 -11.25
CA GLY A 24 -2.73 -8.27 -10.85
C GLY A 24 -2.98 -8.83 -9.47
N PHE A 25 -3.14 -7.96 -8.46
CA PHE A 25 -3.41 -8.39 -7.08
C PHE A 25 -4.70 -9.22 -6.94
N LYS A 26 -5.75 -8.87 -7.70
CA LYS A 26 -7.02 -9.62 -7.71
C LYS A 26 -6.91 -11.00 -8.35
N THR A 27 -5.98 -11.19 -9.29
CA THR A 27 -5.81 -12.45 -10.04
C THR A 27 -4.59 -13.25 -9.61
N THR A 28 -3.83 -12.76 -8.62
CA THR A 28 -2.63 -13.40 -8.09
C THR A 28 -2.87 -14.86 -7.68
N GLN A 29 -2.07 -15.77 -8.26
CA GLN A 29 -2.05 -17.19 -7.92
C GLN A 29 -1.56 -17.42 -6.48
N ASP A 30 -1.98 -18.51 -5.85
CA ASP A 30 -1.63 -18.86 -4.47
C ASP A 30 -0.13 -18.86 -4.16
N ALA A 31 0.71 -19.33 -5.09
CA ALA A 31 2.16 -19.33 -4.91
C ALA A 31 2.72 -17.91 -4.66
N VAL A 32 2.22 -16.92 -5.41
CA VAL A 32 2.64 -15.53 -5.28
C VAL A 32 1.94 -14.86 -4.09
N LEU A 33 0.66 -15.19 -3.85
CA LEU A 33 -0.10 -14.72 -2.70
C LEU A 33 0.56 -15.11 -1.38
N LYS A 34 1.07 -16.34 -1.28
CA LYS A 34 1.84 -16.83 -0.13
C LYS A 34 3.05 -15.98 0.19
N ILE A 35 3.77 -15.52 -0.83
CA ILE A 35 4.96 -14.66 -0.68
C ILE A 35 4.54 -13.25 -0.25
N LEU A 36 3.53 -12.68 -0.89
CA LEU A 36 3.04 -11.33 -0.58
C LEU A 36 2.45 -11.21 0.83
N LEU A 37 1.77 -12.25 1.30
CA LEU A 37 1.19 -12.30 2.65
C LEU A 37 2.19 -12.74 3.72
N TYR A 38 3.35 -13.29 3.35
CA TYR A 38 4.36 -13.74 4.30
C TYR A 38 4.77 -12.68 5.34
N PRO A 39 5.11 -11.43 4.98
CA PRO A 39 5.47 -10.42 5.99
C PRO A 39 4.31 -10.12 6.95
N HIS A 40 3.07 -10.16 6.46
CA HIS A 40 1.86 -9.95 7.25
C HIS A 40 1.66 -11.07 8.26
N ALA A 41 1.80 -12.32 7.82
CA ALA A 41 1.73 -13.49 8.69
C ALA A 41 2.84 -13.44 9.74
N LYS A 42 4.09 -13.23 9.34
CA LYS A 42 5.22 -13.17 10.28
C LYS A 42 5.07 -12.07 11.33
N ALA A 43 4.56 -10.89 10.95
CA ALA A 43 4.28 -9.83 11.91
C ALA A 43 3.27 -10.28 12.98
N ALA A 44 2.19 -10.95 12.57
CA ALA A 44 1.19 -11.49 13.50
C ALA A 44 1.76 -12.62 14.37
N GLU A 45 2.55 -13.54 13.80
CA GLU A 45 3.19 -14.63 14.54
C GLU A 45 4.16 -14.11 15.61
N ILE A 46 4.99 -13.12 15.26
CA ILE A 46 5.96 -12.52 16.20
C ILE A 46 5.23 -11.78 17.33
N PHE A 47 4.19 -11.01 17.00
CA PHE A 47 3.52 -10.15 17.98
C PHE A 47 2.63 -10.94 18.96
N TYR A 48 1.95 -11.97 18.47
CA TYR A 48 1.00 -12.76 19.28
C TYR A 48 1.54 -14.13 19.72
N ASN A 49 2.74 -14.51 19.26
CA ASN A 49 3.34 -15.81 19.51
C ASN A 49 2.42 -16.99 19.13
N ILE A 50 1.75 -16.86 17.98
CA ILE A 50 0.84 -17.87 17.43
C ILE A 50 1.36 -18.37 16.08
N PRO A 51 1.26 -19.68 15.79
CA PRO A 51 1.62 -20.22 14.48
C PRO A 51 0.52 -19.97 13.43
N LEU A 52 0.92 -19.61 12.21
CA LEU A 52 0.03 -19.46 11.06
C LEU A 52 0.39 -20.43 9.93
N VAL A 53 -0.63 -21.07 9.37
CA VAL A 53 -0.47 -22.05 8.27
C VAL A 53 -1.10 -21.50 6.99
N TYR A 54 -0.37 -21.59 5.87
CA TYR A 54 -0.90 -21.18 4.58
C TYR A 54 -1.83 -22.26 4.00
N THR A 55 -3.06 -21.89 3.69
CA THR A 55 -4.06 -22.74 3.03
C THR A 55 -4.42 -22.16 1.67
N ASN A 56 -4.33 -22.97 0.61
CA ASN A 56 -4.63 -22.54 -0.76
C ASN A 56 -6.08 -22.04 -0.89
N GLY A 57 -6.26 -20.93 -1.61
CA GLY A 57 -7.55 -20.27 -1.80
C GLY A 57 -8.03 -19.41 -0.62
N ILE A 58 -7.38 -19.50 0.55
CA ILE A 58 -7.77 -18.77 1.77
C ILE A 58 -6.68 -17.77 2.19
N GLY A 59 -5.42 -18.21 2.28
CA GLY A 59 -4.30 -17.43 2.82
C GLY A 59 -3.73 -18.04 4.11
N TYR A 60 -3.06 -17.23 4.93
CA TYR A 60 -2.52 -17.70 6.22
C TYR A 60 -3.63 -17.73 7.27
N SER A 61 -3.80 -18.85 7.99
CA SER A 61 -4.84 -19.00 9.02
C SER A 61 -4.25 -19.52 10.32
N SER A 62 -4.87 -19.18 11.45
CA SER A 62 -4.52 -19.79 12.74
C SER A 62 -4.90 -21.27 12.75
N ILE A 63 -4.18 -22.07 13.56
CA ILE A 63 -4.43 -23.52 13.68
C ILE A 63 -5.89 -23.78 14.09
N ASP A 64 -6.41 -22.99 15.02
CA ASP A 64 -7.79 -23.09 15.51
C ASP A 64 -8.82 -22.44 14.57
N CYS A 65 -8.39 -21.98 13.38
CA CYS A 65 -9.21 -21.28 12.38
C CYS A 65 -9.97 -20.05 12.93
N THR A 66 -9.49 -19.46 14.01
CA THR A 66 -10.07 -18.28 14.66
C THR A 66 -9.99 -17.03 13.77
N PHE A 67 -8.95 -16.90 12.95
CA PHE A 67 -8.87 -15.84 11.94
C PHE A 67 -8.01 -16.25 10.74
N ASN A 68 -8.19 -15.52 9.65
CA ASN A 68 -7.40 -15.66 8.43
C ASN A 68 -6.84 -14.31 7.96
N ILE A 69 -5.66 -14.37 7.37
CA ILE A 69 -4.99 -13.30 6.65
C ILE A 69 -5.07 -13.68 5.18
N GLY A 70 -6.12 -13.17 4.52
CA GLY A 70 -6.39 -13.41 3.11
C GLY A 70 -5.91 -12.28 2.21
N ARG A 71 -6.27 -12.35 0.93
CA ARG A 71 -5.90 -11.35 -0.09
C ARG A 71 -6.30 -9.92 0.28
N GLU A 72 -7.47 -9.74 0.90
CA GLU A 72 -7.99 -8.43 1.35
C GLU A 72 -7.13 -7.79 2.47
N CYS A 73 -6.32 -8.59 3.15
CA CYS A 73 -5.40 -8.14 4.20
C CYS A 73 -4.10 -7.56 3.64
N MET A 74 -3.82 -7.75 2.34
CA MET A 74 -2.61 -7.23 1.69
C MET A 74 -2.58 -5.70 1.56
N GLY A 75 -3.74 -5.05 1.68
CA GLY A 75 -3.83 -3.60 1.53
C GLY A 75 -3.55 -3.10 0.12
N TYR A 76 -3.78 -3.94 -0.90
CA TYR A 76 -3.47 -3.61 -2.29
C TYR A 76 -4.21 -2.36 -2.79
N HIS A 77 -5.43 -2.10 -2.31
CA HIS A 77 -6.15 -0.86 -2.60
C HIS A 77 -5.41 0.38 -2.07
N PHE A 78 -4.87 0.30 -0.85
CA PHE A 78 -4.07 1.39 -0.28
C PHE A 78 -2.77 1.59 -1.06
N ILE A 79 -2.07 0.52 -1.43
CA ILE A 79 -0.85 0.58 -2.26
C ILE A 79 -1.14 1.35 -3.56
N VAL A 80 -2.22 0.99 -4.26
CA VAL A 80 -2.59 1.63 -5.53
C VAL A 80 -2.95 3.10 -5.31
N LEU A 81 -3.75 3.42 -4.30
CA LEU A 81 -4.13 4.80 -3.99
C LEU A 81 -2.91 5.67 -3.65
N MET A 82 -2.01 5.16 -2.81
CA MET A 82 -0.80 5.85 -2.41
C MET A 82 0.15 6.07 -3.59
N PHE A 83 0.28 5.07 -4.47
CA PHE A 83 1.03 5.20 -5.72
C PHE A 83 0.42 6.27 -6.63
N LEU A 84 -0.89 6.19 -6.92
CA LEU A 84 -1.58 7.14 -7.80
C LEU A 84 -1.50 8.57 -7.26
N MET A 85 -1.69 8.76 -5.95
CA MET A 85 -1.59 10.05 -5.29
C MET A 85 -0.20 10.65 -5.47
N ASN A 86 0.85 9.94 -5.06
CA ASN A 86 2.23 10.46 -5.10
C ASN A 86 2.74 10.64 -6.54
N ALA A 87 2.42 9.71 -7.44
CA ALA A 87 2.82 9.83 -8.84
C ALA A 87 2.13 11.02 -9.52
N CYS A 88 0.81 11.18 -9.37
CA CYS A 88 0.07 12.24 -10.08
C CYS A 88 0.28 13.64 -9.49
N MET A 89 0.30 13.80 -8.17
CA MET A 89 0.35 15.13 -7.55
C MET A 89 1.67 15.86 -7.79
N PHE A 90 2.79 15.13 -7.82
CA PHE A 90 4.12 15.72 -7.91
C PHE A 90 4.77 15.61 -9.29
N ALA A 91 4.10 14.98 -10.27
CA ALA A 91 4.62 14.78 -11.63
C ALA A 91 5.07 16.07 -12.34
N LYS A 92 4.48 17.23 -12.01
CA LYS A 92 4.79 18.51 -12.65
C LYS A 92 6.14 19.09 -12.22
N HIS A 93 6.67 18.69 -11.06
CA HIS A 93 7.95 19.20 -10.53
C HIS A 93 9.16 18.55 -11.19
N PHE A 94 9.00 17.38 -11.81
CA PHE A 94 10.11 16.60 -12.37
C PHE A 94 10.07 16.58 -13.90
N ASN A 95 11.25 16.61 -14.52
CA ASN A 95 11.42 16.52 -15.98
C ASN A 95 12.31 15.34 -16.39
N GLY A 96 12.00 14.75 -17.56
CA GLY A 96 12.80 13.69 -18.18
C GLY A 96 13.10 12.49 -17.26
N PHE A 97 14.39 12.22 -17.03
CA PHE A 97 14.87 11.09 -16.23
C PHE A 97 14.40 11.13 -14.77
N HIS A 98 14.33 12.31 -14.16
CA HIS A 98 13.87 12.47 -12.78
C HIS A 98 12.40 12.09 -12.61
N LYS A 99 11.58 12.27 -13.66
CA LYS A 99 10.18 11.84 -13.66
C LYS A 99 10.05 10.31 -13.65
N ALA A 100 10.94 9.61 -14.36
CA ALA A 100 10.99 8.15 -14.35
C ALA A 100 11.48 7.61 -12.99
N LEU A 101 12.51 8.23 -12.40
CA LEU A 101 12.95 7.90 -11.04
C LEU A 101 11.83 8.14 -10.02
N TRP A 102 11.15 9.28 -10.08
CA TRP A 102 10.02 9.60 -9.21
C TRP A 102 8.91 8.54 -9.30
N PHE A 103 8.59 8.09 -10.50
CA PHE A 103 7.60 7.03 -10.72
C PHE A 103 7.98 5.72 -10.02
N ILE A 104 9.23 5.28 -10.19
CA ILE A 104 9.74 4.05 -9.54
C ILE A 104 9.73 4.22 -8.03
N THR A 105 10.19 5.35 -7.52
CA THR A 105 10.17 5.67 -6.08
C THR A 105 8.75 5.67 -5.52
N CYS A 106 7.78 6.24 -6.24
CA CYS A 106 6.36 6.20 -5.84
C CYS A 106 5.85 4.76 -5.76
N LEU A 107 6.21 3.92 -6.73
CA LEU A 107 5.75 2.53 -6.77
C LEU A 107 6.37 1.70 -5.64
N VAL A 108 7.69 1.76 -5.48
CA VAL A 108 8.41 1.04 -4.41
C VAL A 108 7.99 1.56 -3.04
N GLY A 109 7.91 2.87 -2.87
CA GLY A 109 7.48 3.52 -1.63
C GLY A 109 6.06 3.14 -1.25
N ALA A 110 5.13 3.15 -2.19
CA ALA A 110 3.76 2.71 -1.95
C ALA A 110 3.66 1.23 -1.58
N ALA A 111 4.44 0.36 -2.22
CA ALA A 111 4.49 -1.07 -1.89
C ALA A 111 5.05 -1.30 -0.48
N ALA A 112 6.18 -0.68 -0.15
CA ALA A 112 6.81 -0.80 1.17
C ALA A 112 5.89 -0.27 2.28
N ALA A 113 5.36 0.95 2.11
CA ALA A 113 4.43 1.54 3.07
C ALA A 113 3.14 0.71 3.19
N GLY A 114 2.62 0.19 2.08
CA GLY A 114 1.42 -0.64 2.09
C GLY A 114 1.58 -1.94 2.85
N VAL A 115 2.72 -2.63 2.70
CA VAL A 115 3.03 -3.81 3.51
C VAL A 115 3.13 -3.43 5.00
N LEU A 116 3.87 -2.38 5.33
CA LEU A 116 4.05 -1.96 6.74
C LEU A 116 2.73 -1.58 7.41
N ILE A 117 1.95 -0.68 6.79
CA ILE A 117 0.67 -0.23 7.36
C ILE A 117 -0.34 -1.39 7.42
N SER A 118 -0.33 -2.30 6.44
CA SER A 118 -1.21 -3.47 6.48
C SER A 118 -0.81 -4.47 7.56
N CYS A 119 0.48 -4.66 7.85
CA CYS A 119 0.94 -5.40 9.03
C CYS A 119 0.40 -4.77 10.32
N ILE A 120 0.52 -3.45 10.48
CA ILE A 120 0.00 -2.73 11.66
C ILE A 120 -1.52 -2.90 11.77
N ARG A 121 -2.25 -2.77 10.66
CA ARG A 121 -3.70 -3.00 10.60
C ARG A 121 -4.08 -4.39 11.07
N ILE A 122 -3.40 -5.43 10.58
CA ILE A 122 -3.68 -6.82 10.96
C ILE A 122 -3.40 -7.03 12.44
N VAL A 123 -2.21 -6.65 12.91
CA VAL A 123 -1.82 -6.76 14.31
C VAL A 123 -2.84 -6.04 15.20
N GLY A 124 -3.16 -4.79 14.90
CA GLY A 124 -4.15 -4.02 15.67
C GLY A 124 -5.56 -4.60 15.64
N SER A 125 -5.90 -5.44 14.66
CA SER A 125 -7.23 -6.05 14.55
C SER A 125 -7.37 -7.39 15.26
N ILE A 126 -6.29 -8.17 15.38
CA ILE A 126 -6.31 -9.52 15.98
C ILE A 126 -6.98 -9.58 17.36
N PRO A 127 -6.76 -8.63 18.30
CA PRO A 127 -7.39 -8.65 19.62
C PRO A 127 -8.92 -8.60 19.58
N PHE A 128 -9.50 -8.14 18.48
CA PHE A 128 -10.94 -7.97 18.30
C PHE A 128 -11.59 -9.13 17.52
N VAL A 129 -10.85 -10.18 17.17
CA VAL A 129 -11.33 -11.29 16.33
C VAL A 129 -12.57 -11.99 16.90
N THR A 130 -12.67 -12.10 18.23
CA THR A 130 -13.81 -12.74 18.91
C THR A 130 -15.01 -11.80 19.10
N HIS A 131 -14.89 -10.53 18.73
CA HIS A 131 -15.96 -9.54 18.90
C HIS A 131 -17.01 -9.68 17.78
N GLU A 132 -18.30 -9.64 18.11
CA GLU A 132 -19.40 -9.80 17.14
C GLU A 132 -19.33 -8.80 15.97
N LYS A 133 -18.79 -7.61 16.23
CA LYS A 133 -18.58 -6.54 15.24
C LYS A 133 -17.16 -6.49 14.65
N PHE A 134 -16.43 -7.60 14.67
CA PHE A 134 -15.04 -7.66 14.20
C PHE A 134 -14.85 -7.07 12.80
N ALA A 135 -15.71 -7.41 11.84
CA ALA A 135 -15.61 -6.90 10.48
C ALA A 135 -15.66 -5.36 10.42
N LEU A 136 -16.52 -4.74 11.25
CA LEU A 136 -16.65 -3.28 11.31
C LEU A 136 -15.44 -2.64 12.00
N LEU A 137 -14.94 -3.24 13.09
CA LEU A 137 -13.73 -2.78 13.77
C LEU A 137 -12.49 -2.90 12.87
N HIS A 138 -12.32 -4.04 12.22
CA HIS A 138 -11.22 -4.30 11.27
C HIS A 138 -11.22 -3.29 10.12
N SER A 139 -12.40 -3.03 9.53
CA SER A 139 -12.55 -2.03 8.48
C SER A 139 -12.27 -0.62 9.01
N GLY A 140 -12.77 -0.28 10.20
CA GLY A 140 -12.56 1.03 10.83
C GLY A 140 -11.09 1.31 11.09
N ILE A 141 -10.37 0.38 11.74
CA ILE A 141 -8.93 0.45 11.97
C ILE A 141 -8.19 0.62 10.64
N GLY A 142 -8.56 -0.16 9.63
CA GLY A 142 -7.98 -0.07 8.29
C GLY A 142 -8.17 1.31 7.65
N ILE A 143 -9.39 1.83 7.62
CA ILE A 143 -9.70 3.15 7.05
C ILE A 143 -8.93 4.25 7.77
N SER A 144 -8.92 4.26 9.10
CA SER A 144 -8.22 5.27 9.88
C SER A 144 -6.71 5.24 9.63
N LEU A 145 -6.08 4.06 9.65
CA LEU A 145 -4.65 3.90 9.38
C LEU A 145 -4.29 4.31 7.95
N TYR A 146 -5.07 3.87 6.97
CA TYR A 146 -4.82 4.19 5.56
C TYR A 146 -4.99 5.67 5.28
N PHE A 147 -6.04 6.30 5.81
CA PHE A 147 -6.23 7.75 5.66
C PHE A 147 -5.09 8.54 6.31
N ALA A 148 -4.71 8.19 7.55
CA ALA A 148 -3.61 8.84 8.24
C ALA A 148 -2.28 8.68 7.50
N ALA A 149 -2.00 7.48 6.98
CA ALA A 149 -0.78 7.22 6.22
C ALA A 149 -0.74 7.97 4.87
N LEU A 150 -1.88 8.07 4.16
CA LEU A 150 -1.98 8.90 2.95
C LEU A 150 -1.73 10.37 3.27
N ALA A 151 -2.36 10.91 4.30
CA ALA A 151 -2.18 12.29 4.73
C ALA A 151 -0.73 12.58 5.15
N ALA A 152 -0.13 11.70 5.95
CA ALA A 152 1.26 11.82 6.37
C ALA A 152 2.23 11.75 5.17
N SER A 153 1.99 10.84 4.23
CA SER A 153 2.78 10.75 2.99
C SER A 153 2.67 12.02 2.16
N TYR A 154 1.46 12.55 1.99
CA TYR A 154 1.25 13.77 1.23
C TYR A 154 2.00 14.95 1.87
N ILE A 155 1.84 15.14 3.19
CA ILE A 155 2.53 16.22 3.93
C ILE A 155 4.05 16.06 3.82
N ALA A 156 4.58 14.86 4.04
CA ALA A 156 6.01 14.61 3.99
C ALA A 156 6.61 14.90 2.61
N VAL A 157 5.97 14.43 1.54
CA VAL A 157 6.43 14.68 0.17
C VAL A 157 6.27 16.14 -0.21
N ASN A 158 5.17 16.78 0.19
CA ASN A 158 4.94 18.19 -0.06
C ASN A 158 5.96 19.09 0.66
N GLN A 159 6.37 18.72 1.88
CA GLN A 159 7.48 19.40 2.57
C GLN A 159 8.81 19.18 1.87
N LEU A 160 9.08 17.96 1.40
CA LEU A 160 10.35 17.64 0.74
C LEU A 160 10.51 18.38 -0.59
N ILE A 161 9.44 18.47 -1.39
CA ILE A 161 9.46 19.14 -2.69
C ILE A 161 9.23 20.64 -2.56
N GLY A 162 8.34 21.08 -1.66
CA GLY A 162 8.06 22.51 -1.45
C GLY A 162 9.14 23.26 -0.67
N SER A 163 10.08 22.56 -0.03
CA SER A 163 11.28 23.18 0.55
C SER A 163 12.33 23.51 -0.52
N ASP A 164 12.40 22.75 -1.62
CA ASP A 164 13.33 23.03 -2.73
C ASP A 164 13.00 24.36 -3.44
N ASP A 165 11.72 24.72 -3.55
CA ASP A 165 11.30 26.01 -4.15
C ASP A 165 11.70 27.24 -3.29
N ASN A 166 11.97 27.06 -1.99
CA ASN A 166 12.40 28.15 -1.10
C ASN A 166 13.93 28.32 -1.05
N GLU A 167 14.72 27.35 -1.49
CA GLU A 167 16.19 27.46 -1.53
C GLU A 167 16.73 28.10 -2.83
N SER A 168 15.91 28.27 -3.87
CA SER A 168 16.36 28.93 -5.11
C SER A 168 16.26 30.48 -5.08
N SER A 169 16.01 31.08 -3.91
CA SER A 169 15.78 32.53 -3.75
C SER A 169 16.84 33.24 -2.90
N TYR A 170 18.07 32.71 -2.81
CA TYR A 170 19.21 33.38 -2.19
C TYR A 170 20.43 33.45 -3.12
#